data_AF-A0AAV0UK64-F1
#
_entry.id   AF-A0AAV0UK64-F1
#
_cell.length_a   1.000
_cell.length_b   1.000
_cell.length_c   1.000
_cell.angle_alpha   90.00
_cell.angle_beta   90.00
_cell.angle_gamma   90.00
#
_symmetry.space_group_name_H-M   'P 1'
#
loop_
_entity.id
_entity.type
_entity.pdbx_description
1 polymer ?
#
loop_
_entity_poly.entity_id
_entity_poly.type
_entity_poly.pdbx_seq_one_letter_code
_entity_poly.pdbx_strand_id
1 'polypeptide(L)'
;MFLNAATIFFIQLALRLDSWVGSSVIHLGDKNVPNALMFIDKYTQVGHILRPIVKAIDSIESMCESPKIRGYVDTTFGGSRKLKRTILADFFREAFDGSGADNFFEAGSCIDGRLTSAWNWCSNLHTKPFFPIFKITGFVGFDGKFG
;
A
#
# COMPACT_ATOMS: atom_id res chain seq x y z
N MET A 1 -27.31 -13.77 -4.53
CA MET A 1 -27.24 -13.79 -3.05
C MET A 1 -26.00 -13.07 -2.50
N PHE A 2 -24.80 -13.27 -3.08
CA PHE A 2 -23.56 -12.60 -2.63
C PHE A 2 -23.49 -11.08 -2.87
N LEU A 3 -24.13 -10.53 -3.91
CA LEU A 3 -24.21 -9.07 -4.11
C LEU A 3 -24.94 -8.37 -2.96
N ASN A 4 -25.99 -8.98 -2.40
CA ASN A 4 -26.71 -8.40 -1.26
C ASN A 4 -25.83 -8.33 -0.01
N ALA A 5 -24.96 -9.31 0.23
CA ALA A 5 -24.13 -9.34 1.43
C ALA A 5 -23.07 -8.22 1.45
N ALA A 6 -22.43 -7.96 0.31
CA ALA A 6 -21.45 -6.87 0.20
C ALA A 6 -22.12 -5.50 0.31
N THR A 7 -23.24 -5.28 -0.38
CA THR A 7 -24.02 -4.04 -0.28
C THR A 7 -24.53 -3.82 1.14
N ILE A 8 -25.03 -4.86 1.81
CA ILE A 8 -25.47 -4.79 3.21
C ILE A 8 -24.29 -4.45 4.12
N PHE A 9 -23.12 -5.09 3.95
CA PHE A 9 -21.93 -4.82 4.77
C PHE A 9 -21.43 -3.38 4.65
N PHE A 10 -21.35 -2.83 3.43
CA PHE A 10 -20.95 -1.45 3.20
C PHE A 10 -21.98 -0.44 3.72
N ILE A 11 -23.29 -0.72 3.59
CA ILE A 11 -24.36 0.10 4.19
C ILE A 11 -24.29 0.07 5.72
N GLN A 12 -24.08 -1.11 6.33
CA GLN A 12 -23.95 -1.24 7.79
C GLN A 12 -22.74 -0.46 8.35
N LEU A 13 -21.64 -0.42 7.60
CA LEU A 13 -20.43 0.30 7.99
C LEU A 13 -20.59 1.82 7.85
N ALA A 14 -21.27 2.28 6.79
CA ALA A 14 -21.58 3.70 6.58
C ALA A 14 -22.52 4.27 7.65
N LEU A 15 -23.46 3.46 8.16
CA LEU A 15 -24.38 3.88 9.23
C LEU A 15 -23.72 4.01 10.61
N ARG A 16 -22.47 3.54 10.79
CA ARG A 16 -21.75 3.59 12.07
C ARG A 16 -20.74 4.73 12.18
N LEU A 17 -20.56 5.54 11.16
CA LEU A 17 -19.61 6.65 11.13
C LEU A 17 -20.34 7.95 10.78
N ASP A 18 -20.11 9.03 11.55
CA ASP A 18 -20.76 10.33 11.36
C ASP A 18 -20.45 10.99 10.00
N SER A 19 -19.45 10.49 9.27
CA SER A 19 -19.17 10.90 7.90
C SER A 19 -18.54 9.78 7.09
N TRP A 20 -19.00 9.62 5.85
CA TRP A 20 -18.40 8.71 4.87
C TRP A 20 -17.17 9.37 4.25
N VAL A 21 -16.01 8.72 4.36
CA VAL A 21 -14.78 9.13 3.67
C VAL A 21 -14.48 8.10 2.58
N GLY A 22 -14.93 8.40 1.36
CA GLY A 22 -14.75 7.55 0.19
C GLY A 22 -15.63 8.01 -0.98
N SER A 23 -15.48 7.39 -2.16
CA SER A 23 -16.44 7.59 -3.25
C SER A 23 -17.80 7.03 -2.83
N SER A 24 -18.87 7.82 -2.89
CA SER A 24 -20.25 7.44 -2.53
C SER A 24 -20.87 6.42 -3.50
N VAL A 25 -20.12 6.02 -4.52
CA VAL A 25 -20.52 5.12 -5.58
C VAL A 25 -19.53 3.95 -5.64
N ILE A 26 -20.02 2.75 -5.32
CA ILE A 26 -19.41 1.53 -5.89
C ILE A 26 -19.76 1.60 -7.37
N HIS A 27 -18.78 1.90 -8.22
CA HIS A 27 -18.98 1.94 -9.67
C HIS A 27 -19.15 0.50 -10.20
N LEU A 28 -20.32 -0.11 -9.92
CA LEU A 28 -20.81 -1.32 -10.56
C LEU A 28 -21.21 -0.95 -12.01
N GLY A 29 -20.21 -0.65 -12.82
CA GLY A 29 -20.39 -0.01 -14.12
C GLY A 29 -19.25 0.93 -14.52
N ASP A 30 -18.11 0.89 -13.81
CA ASP A 30 -16.87 1.41 -14.39
C ASP A 30 -16.58 0.61 -15.67
N LYS A 31 -16.36 1.29 -16.80
CA LYS A 31 -15.92 0.64 -18.05
C LYS A 31 -14.66 -0.20 -17.81
N ASN A 32 -13.86 0.14 -16.80
CA ASN A 32 -12.63 -0.55 -16.43
C ASN A 32 -12.86 -1.76 -15.50
N VAL A 33 -14.04 -1.94 -14.89
CA VAL A 33 -14.39 -3.11 -14.08
C VAL A 33 -15.74 -3.69 -14.54
N PRO A 34 -15.76 -4.34 -15.72
CA PRO A 34 -17.01 -4.75 -16.39
C PRO A 34 -17.74 -5.90 -15.68
N ASN A 35 -17.11 -6.59 -14.73
CA ASN A 35 -17.73 -7.67 -13.98
C ASN A 35 -17.04 -7.91 -12.61
N ALA A 36 -17.69 -8.71 -11.76
CA ALA A 36 -17.25 -9.01 -10.40
C ALA A 36 -15.91 -9.77 -10.32
N LEU A 37 -15.52 -10.51 -11.37
CA LEU A 37 -14.24 -11.22 -11.39
C LEU A 37 -13.08 -10.24 -11.53
N MET A 38 -13.22 -9.23 -12.39
CA MET A 38 -12.25 -8.12 -12.51
C MET A 38 -12.16 -7.31 -11.21
N PHE A 39 -13.26 -7.18 -10.47
CA PHE A 39 -13.23 -6.56 -9.14
C PHE A 39 -12.38 -7.39 -8.17
N ILE A 40 -12.57 -8.71 -8.11
CA ILE A 40 -11.76 -9.57 -7.24
C ILE A 40 -10.27 -9.49 -7.61
N ASP A 41 -9.95 -9.58 -8.91
CA ASP A 41 -8.57 -9.55 -9.41
C ASP A 41 -7.82 -8.25 -9.09
N LYS A 42 -8.51 -7.11 -9.16
CA LYS A 42 -7.89 -5.82 -8.80
C LYS A 42 -7.59 -5.72 -7.32
N TYR A 43 -8.44 -6.28 -6.47
CA TYR A 43 -8.24 -6.21 -5.02
C TYR A 43 -7.28 -7.27 -4.48
N THR A 44 -7.09 -8.40 -5.18
CA THR A 44 -6.04 -9.36 -4.81
C THR A 44 -4.65 -8.74 -4.93
N GLN A 45 -4.42 -7.82 -5.88
CA GLN A 45 -3.16 -7.10 -6.04
C GLN A 45 -2.75 -6.29 -4.79
N VAL A 46 -3.71 -5.81 -3.99
CA VAL A 46 -3.41 -5.11 -2.73
C VAL A 46 -2.59 -6.01 -1.80
N GLY A 47 -2.95 -7.29 -1.70
CA GLY A 47 -2.20 -8.26 -0.91
C GLY A 47 -0.77 -8.47 -1.43
N HIS A 48 -0.60 -8.51 -2.75
CA HIS A 48 0.72 -8.65 -3.39
C HIS A 48 1.64 -7.45 -3.09
N ILE A 49 1.10 -6.23 -3.10
CA ILE A 49 1.83 -5.00 -2.81
C ILE A 49 2.20 -4.90 -1.31
N LEU A 50 1.26 -5.21 -0.42
CA LEU A 50 1.48 -5.04 1.03
C LEU A 50 2.42 -6.09 1.62
N ARG A 51 2.37 -7.34 1.15
CA ARG A 51 3.20 -8.45 1.68
C ARG A 51 4.70 -8.13 1.78
N PRO A 52 5.39 -7.68 0.72
CA PRO A 52 6.82 -7.41 0.79
C PRO A 52 7.15 -6.17 1.63
N ILE A 53 6.24 -5.19 1.73
CA ILE A 53 6.39 -4.05 2.64
C ILE A 53 6.32 -4.50 4.10
N VAL A 54 5.32 -5.31 4.47
CA VAL A 54 5.18 -5.88 5.82
C VAL A 54 6.41 -6.73 6.16
N LYS A 55 6.85 -7.59 5.25
CA LYS A 55 8.07 -8.40 5.44
C LYS A 55 9.31 -7.55 5.70
N ALA A 56 9.49 -6.45 4.96
CA ALA A 56 10.60 -5.53 5.17
C ALA A 56 10.52 -4.88 6.57
N ILE A 57 9.34 -4.42 6.97
CA ILE A 57 9.10 -3.78 8.27
C ILE A 57 9.34 -4.75 9.43
N ASP A 58 8.86 -5.98 9.34
CA ASP A 58 9.04 -7.00 10.38
C ASP A 58 10.51 -7.40 10.54
N SER A 59 11.26 -7.39 9.44
CA SER A 59 12.71 -7.69 9.45
C SER A 59 13.57 -6.59 10.09
N ILE A 60 13.01 -5.41 10.39
CA ILE A 60 13.80 -4.31 10.96
C ILE A 60 14.33 -4.65 12.35
N GLU A 61 13.56 -5.33 13.20
CA GLU A 61 14.02 -5.66 14.56
C GLU A 61 15.16 -6.68 14.54
N SER A 62 15.03 -7.75 13.75
CA SER A 62 16.06 -8.77 13.62
C SER A 62 17.34 -8.21 12.99
N MET A 63 17.21 -7.33 11.99
CA MET A 63 18.35 -6.60 11.42
C MET A 63 19.07 -5.75 12.48
N CYS A 64 18.34 -5.15 13.41
CA CYS A 64 18.90 -4.37 14.52
C CYS A 64 19.54 -5.24 15.63
N GLU A 65 19.58 -6.56 15.51
CA GLU A 65 20.42 -7.42 16.37
C GLU A 65 21.91 -7.15 16.12
N SER A 66 22.28 -6.78 14.89
CA SER A 66 23.65 -6.34 14.57
C SER A 66 23.93 -4.96 15.20
N PRO A 67 24.93 -4.82 16.09
CA PRO A 67 25.20 -3.54 16.76
C PRO A 67 25.52 -2.39 15.79
N LYS A 68 26.15 -2.71 14.66
CA LYS A 68 26.46 -1.73 13.61
C LYS A 68 25.20 -1.17 12.96
N ILE A 69 24.25 -2.05 12.64
CA ILE A 69 22.99 -1.63 12.00
C ILE A 69 22.11 -0.89 13.01
N ARG A 70 22.05 -1.38 14.25
CA ARG A 70 21.36 -0.68 15.34
C ARG A 70 21.87 0.74 15.51
N GLY A 71 23.19 0.93 15.62
CA GLY A 71 23.80 2.27 15.74
C GLY A 71 23.46 3.19 14.56
N TYR A 72 23.46 2.65 13.33
CA TYR A 72 23.02 3.40 12.15
C TYR A 72 21.55 3.80 12.23
N VAL A 73 20.66 2.88 12.61
CA VAL A 73 19.22 3.11 12.72
C VAL A 73 18.89 4.13 13.82
N ASP A 74 19.55 4.02 14.97
CA ASP A 74 19.38 4.94 16.09
C ASP A 74 19.85 6.35 15.72
N THR A 75 21.03 6.48 15.12
CA THR A 75 21.62 7.78 14.74
C THR A 75 20.83 8.45 13.60
N THR A 76 20.42 7.69 12.59
CA THR A 76 19.80 8.25 11.37
C THR A 76 18.30 8.47 11.54
N PHE A 77 17.59 7.54 12.18
CA PHE A 77 16.14 7.53 12.23
C PHE A 77 15.57 7.75 13.63
N GLY A 78 16.39 7.74 14.68
CA GLY A 78 15.93 7.82 16.07
C GLY A 78 15.30 6.52 16.56
N GLY A 79 15.76 5.38 16.02
CA GLY A 79 15.41 4.04 16.48
C GLY A 79 14.44 3.27 15.59
N SER A 80 14.36 1.95 15.80
CA SER A 80 13.58 1.02 14.97
C SER A 80 12.10 1.39 14.89
N ARG A 81 11.49 1.74 16.02
CA ARG A 81 10.09 2.17 16.09
C ARG A 81 9.82 3.44 15.26
N LYS A 82 10.73 4.42 15.31
CA LYS A 82 10.56 5.67 14.54
C LYS A 82 10.77 5.41 13.06
N LEU A 83 11.77 4.62 12.68
CA LEU A 83 11.99 4.15 11.30
C LEU A 83 10.75 3.47 10.71
N LYS A 84 10.16 2.49 11.42
CA LYS A 84 8.93 1.80 10.99
C LYS A 84 7.79 2.77 10.70
N ARG A 85 7.57 3.73 11.60
CA ARG A 85 6.54 4.77 11.44
C ARG A 85 6.83 5.68 10.26
N THR A 86 8.09 6.07 10.04
CA THR A 86 8.49 6.90 8.91
C THR A 86 8.22 6.19 7.58
N ILE A 87 8.58 4.91 7.47
CA ILE A 87 8.31 4.11 6.27
C ILE A 87 6.81 4.00 6.02
N LEU A 88 6.03 3.62 7.03
CA LEU A 88 4.58 3.46 6.90
C LEU A 88 3.88 4.79 6.57
N ALA A 89 4.29 5.89 7.20
CA ALA A 89 3.73 7.20 6.94
C ALA A 89 4.02 7.67 5.51
N ASP A 90 5.24 7.47 5.00
CA ASP A 90 5.57 7.79 3.62
C ASP A 90 4.81 6.91 2.62
N PHE A 91 4.81 5.60 2.86
CA PHE A 91 4.12 4.64 2.01
C PHE A 91 2.62 4.94 1.93
N PHE A 92 1.92 5.13 3.05
CA PHE A 92 0.48 5.44 3.00
C PHE A 92 0.17 6.84 2.47
N ARG A 93 1.11 7.78 2.54
CA ARG A 93 0.94 9.13 2.02
C ARG A 93 1.07 9.18 0.49
N GLU A 94 1.97 8.38 -0.09
CA GLU A 94 2.33 8.49 -1.51
C GLU A 94 1.97 7.25 -2.35
N ALA A 95 2.00 6.04 -1.77
CA ALA A 95 1.76 4.81 -2.54
C ALA A 95 0.28 4.61 -2.92
N PHE A 96 -0.64 5.44 -2.43
CA PHE A 96 -2.08 5.33 -2.76
C PHE A 96 -2.71 6.70 -3.06
N ASP A 97 -1.89 7.69 -3.43
CA ASP A 97 -2.32 9.08 -3.63
C ASP A 97 -3.07 9.32 -4.95
N GLY A 98 -2.99 8.38 -5.91
CA GLY A 98 -3.63 8.48 -7.21
C GLY A 98 -2.76 9.15 -8.29
N SER A 99 -1.55 9.61 -7.94
CA SER A 99 -0.64 10.31 -8.86
C SER A 99 -0.16 9.46 -10.04
N GLY A 100 -0.35 8.15 -10.00
CA GLY A 100 0.01 7.22 -11.06
C GLY A 100 -0.96 7.12 -12.23
N ALA A 101 -2.11 7.80 -12.22
CA ALA A 101 -3.09 7.72 -13.32
C ALA A 101 -3.00 8.88 -14.31
N ASP A 102 -3.47 8.65 -15.54
CA ASP A 102 -3.38 9.61 -16.66
C ASP A 102 -4.31 10.84 -16.51
N ASN A 103 -5.35 10.76 -15.67
CA ASN A 103 -6.26 11.87 -15.40
C ASN A 103 -6.90 11.78 -13.99
N PHE A 104 -7.43 12.90 -13.48
CA PHE A 104 -8.01 13.00 -12.13
C PHE A 104 -9.18 12.03 -11.87
N PHE A 105 -9.93 11.66 -12.94
CA PHE A 105 -11.08 10.76 -12.85
C PHE A 105 -10.65 9.30 -12.63
N GLU A 106 -9.53 8.90 -13.22
CA GLU A 106 -8.88 7.59 -13.06
C GLU A 106 -7.92 7.56 -11.85
N ALA A 107 -7.40 8.71 -11.44
CA ALA A 107 -6.48 8.85 -10.29
C ALA A 107 -7.15 8.58 -8.94
N GLY A 108 -8.33 9.15 -8.72
CA GLY A 108 -8.94 9.21 -7.38
C GLY A 108 -10.00 8.14 -7.08
N SER A 109 -10.70 7.66 -8.11
CA SER A 109 -11.94 6.89 -7.96
C SER A 109 -11.75 5.37 -8.07
N CYS A 110 -10.83 4.88 -8.89
CA CYS A 110 -10.61 3.45 -9.11
C CYS A 110 -9.41 2.92 -8.30
N ILE A 111 -9.49 1.65 -7.93
CA ILE A 111 -8.39 0.94 -7.28
C ILE A 111 -7.14 0.91 -8.18
N ASP A 112 -7.31 0.90 -9.51
CA ASP A 112 -6.19 0.86 -10.46
C ASP A 112 -5.26 2.06 -10.33
N GLY A 113 -5.79 3.29 -10.30
CA GLY A 113 -4.96 4.50 -10.14
C GLY A 113 -4.17 4.50 -8.82
N ARG A 114 -4.76 3.95 -7.76
CA ARG A 114 -4.07 3.78 -6.47
C ARG A 114 -2.98 2.72 -6.53
N LEU A 115 -3.23 1.59 -7.20
CA LEU A 115 -2.21 0.56 -7.38
C LEU A 115 -1.07 1.05 -8.29
N THR A 116 -1.35 1.82 -9.34
CA THR A 116 -0.32 2.45 -10.18
C THR A 116 0.53 3.44 -9.37
N SER A 117 -0.07 4.17 -8.44
CA SER A 117 0.66 5.05 -7.51
C SER A 117 1.60 4.25 -6.61
N ALA A 118 1.19 3.05 -6.16
CA ALA A 118 2.06 2.17 -5.38
C ALA A 118 3.26 1.70 -6.20
N TRP A 119 3.04 1.32 -7.46
CA TRP A 119 4.12 0.96 -8.40
C TRP A 119 5.08 2.12 -8.65
N ASN A 120 4.55 3.35 -8.79
CA ASN A 120 5.36 4.55 -8.90
C ASN A 120 6.15 4.86 -7.61
N TRP A 121 5.57 4.61 -6.42
CA TRP A 121 6.32 4.71 -5.16
C TRP A 121 7.46 3.69 -5.13
N CYS A 122 7.21 2.46 -5.58
CA CYS A 122 8.22 1.41 -5.62
C CYS A 122 9.36 1.72 -6.60
N SER A 123 9.07 2.29 -7.78
CA SER A 123 10.11 2.69 -8.75
C SER A 123 10.98 3.83 -8.22
N ASN A 124 10.38 4.76 -7.48
CA ASN A 124 11.06 5.90 -6.87
C ASN A 124 11.66 5.60 -5.48
N LEU A 125 11.52 4.37 -4.96
CA LEU A 125 11.98 4.00 -3.63
C LEU A 125 13.48 4.30 -3.41
N HIS A 126 14.29 4.21 -4.47
CA HIS A 126 15.72 4.49 -4.42
C HIS A 126 16.07 5.94 -4.02
N THR A 127 15.14 6.88 -4.19
CA THR A 127 15.28 8.29 -3.79
C THR A 127 14.99 8.52 -2.32
N LYS A 128 14.36 7.56 -1.63
CA LYS A 128 13.91 7.70 -0.24
C LYS A 128 15.07 7.51 0.75
N PRO A 129 15.10 8.25 1.86
CA PRO A 129 16.18 8.16 2.85
C PRO A 129 16.28 6.78 3.52
N PHE A 130 15.18 6.03 3.55
CA PHE A 130 15.12 4.67 4.09
C PHE A 130 15.39 3.57 3.05
N PHE A 131 15.76 3.89 1.81
CA PHE A 131 16.11 2.90 0.79
C PHE A 131 17.19 1.89 1.24
N PRO A 132 18.27 2.28 1.95
CA PRO A 132 19.26 1.32 2.43
C PRO A 132 18.65 0.23 3.32
N ILE A 133 17.60 0.55 4.09
CA ILE A 133 16.89 -0.41 4.94
C ILE A 133 16.22 -1.46 4.08
N PHE A 134 15.48 -1.06 3.03
CA PHE A 134 14.83 -1.98 2.10
C PHE A 134 15.84 -2.91 1.40
N LYS A 135 17.03 -2.41 1.06
CA LYS A 135 18.10 -3.25 0.50
C LYS A 135 18.58 -4.31 1.50
N ILE A 136 18.78 -3.93 2.76
CA ILE A 136 19.25 -4.87 3.80
C ILE A 136 18.18 -5.93 4.10
N THR A 137 16.90 -5.55 4.10
CA THR A 137 15.79 -6.50 4.31
C THR A 137 15.52 -7.40 3.10
N GLY A 138 16.28 -7.25 2.01
CA GLY A 138 16.16 -8.06 0.80
C GLY A 138 14.92 -7.75 -0.04
N PHE A 139 14.36 -6.54 0.08
CA PHE A 139 13.25 -6.11 -0.77
C PHE A 139 13.75 -5.89 -2.21
N VAL A 140 13.01 -6.45 -3.17
CA VAL A 140 13.35 -6.37 -4.61
C VAL A 140 12.23 -5.73 -5.46
N GLY A 141 11.06 -5.49 -4.88
CA GLY A 141 9.86 -5.04 -5.58
C GLY A 141 8.62 -5.80 -5.11
N PHE A 142 7.45 -5.45 -5.65
CA PHE A 142 6.18 -6.09 -5.27
C PHE A 142 6.04 -7.53 -5.79
N ASP A 143 6.61 -7.83 -6.96
CA ASP A 143 6.61 -9.19 -7.53
C ASP A 143 7.61 -10.13 -6.83
N GLY A 144 8.43 -9.61 -5.92
CA GLY A 144 9.47 -10.39 -5.24
C GLY A 144 10.51 -10.94 -6.20
N LYS A 145 11.26 -11.96 -5.75
CA LYS A 145 11.93 -12.89 -6.66
C LYS A 145 10.90 -13.98 -6.95
N PHE A 146 10.66 -14.30 -8.23
CA PHE A 146 10.02 -15.57 -8.58
C PHE A 146 10.82 -16.67 -7.88
N GLY A 147 10.24 -17.24 -6.84
CA GLY A 147 10.85 -18.25 -5.97
C GLY A 147 9.91 -19.42 -5.87
#